data_AF-A0A919S493-F1
#
_entry.id   AF-A0A919S493-F1
#
_cell.length_a   1.000
_cell.length_b   1.000
_cell.length_c   1.000
_cell.angle_alpha   90.00
_cell.angle_beta   90.00
_cell.angle_gamma   90.00
#
_symmetry.space_group_name_H-M   'P 1'
#
loop_
_entity.id
_entity.type
_entity.pdbx_description
1 polymer ?
#
loop_
_entity_poly.entity_id
_entity_poly.type
_entity_poly.pdbx_seq_one_letter_code
_entity_poly.pdbx_strand_id
1 'polypeptide(L)'
;MAKLSEKRAGTAVYGVSTLDASGRIADRVIMRALGWATGFRLDIRESKGLTVVAADDNGLFRVTEQGNVHLPAAVRHWCRLGPGDRVLLVAYPAAGLLVVHSPASLDALVDAIHAQALSGEQS
;
A
#
# COMPACT_ATOMS: atom_id res chain seq x y z
N MET A 1 -10.07 -11.59 -24.78
CA MET A 1 -9.26 -10.65 -23.97
C MET A 1 -10.14 -10.03 -22.89
N ALA A 2 -9.69 -9.97 -21.64
CA ALA A 2 -10.39 -9.16 -20.65
C ALA A 2 -9.96 -7.70 -20.87
N LYS A 3 -10.83 -6.89 -21.49
CA LYS A 3 -10.64 -5.44 -21.56
C LYS A 3 -10.51 -4.93 -20.12
N LEU A 4 -9.48 -4.13 -19.82
CA LEU A 4 -9.40 -3.45 -18.53
C LEU A 4 -10.70 -2.67 -18.33
N SER A 5 -11.38 -2.91 -17.19
CA SER A 5 -12.67 -2.27 -16.93
C SER A 5 -12.50 -0.76 -16.88
N GLU A 6 -13.19 -0.07 -17.78
CA GLU A 6 -13.27 1.40 -17.78
C GLU A 6 -14.05 1.93 -16.57
N LYS A 7 -14.88 1.07 -15.97
CA LYS A 7 -15.64 1.39 -14.76
C LYS A 7 -14.84 1.01 -13.52
N ARG A 8 -14.63 2.00 -12.64
CA ARG A 8 -14.08 1.78 -11.30
C ARG A 8 -15.02 0.86 -10.52
N ALA A 9 -14.57 -0.37 -10.24
CA ALA A 9 -15.36 -1.39 -9.55
C ALA A 9 -15.20 -1.35 -8.02
N GLY A 10 -14.11 -0.78 -7.51
CA GLY A 10 -13.76 -0.80 -6.08
C GLY A 10 -13.90 0.54 -5.36
N THR A 11 -14.15 0.48 -4.05
CA THR A 11 -14.15 1.62 -3.12
C THR A 11 -12.75 1.95 -2.61
N ALA A 12 -11.71 1.34 -3.17
CA ALA A 12 -10.34 1.55 -2.76
C ALA A 12 -9.92 3.00 -2.99
N VAL A 13 -9.30 3.63 -1.99
CA VAL A 13 -8.70 4.96 -2.09
C VAL A 13 -7.22 4.79 -2.36
N TYR A 14 -6.72 5.50 -3.38
CA TYR A 14 -5.33 5.39 -3.81
C TYR A 14 -4.54 6.63 -3.42
N GLY A 15 -3.28 6.44 -3.07
CA GLY A 15 -2.32 7.50 -2.78
C GLY A 15 -0.92 7.08 -3.21
N VAL A 16 0.00 8.03 -3.30
CA VAL A 16 1.42 7.74 -3.54
C VAL A 16 2.23 8.53 -2.53
N SER A 17 3.04 7.82 -1.73
CA SER A 17 3.89 8.44 -0.72
C SER A 17 5.34 8.13 -0.98
N THR A 18 6.20 9.11 -0.77
CA THR A 18 7.64 8.87 -0.65
C THR A 18 7.92 8.33 0.74
N LEU A 19 8.64 7.21 0.83
CA LEU A 19 9.17 6.73 2.10
C LEU A 19 10.45 7.50 2.41
N ASP A 20 10.48 8.14 3.56
CA ASP A 20 11.74 8.69 4.07
C ASP A 20 12.61 7.59 4.71
N ALA A 21 13.82 7.96 5.13
CA ALA A 21 14.76 7.03 5.74
C ALA A 21 14.23 6.34 7.03
N SER A 22 13.16 6.88 7.62
CA SER A 22 12.49 6.30 8.79
C SER A 22 11.36 5.33 8.44
N GLY A 23 11.02 5.17 7.15
CA GLY A 23 9.93 4.29 6.72
C GLY A 23 8.55 4.90 6.90
N ARG A 24 8.48 6.22 7.01
CA ARG A 24 7.24 6.94 7.32
C ARG A 24 6.37 7.05 6.09
N ILE A 25 5.10 6.70 6.25
CA ILE A 25 4.03 6.98 5.31
C ILE A 25 3.23 8.16 5.85
N ALA A 26 3.31 9.29 5.15
CA ALA A 26 2.67 10.55 5.53
C ALA A 26 1.61 10.97 4.50
N ASP A 27 0.59 10.13 4.31
CA ASP A 27 -0.54 10.43 3.42
C ASP A 27 -1.80 10.72 4.23
N ARG A 28 -2.10 12.00 4.44
CA ARG A 28 -3.26 12.45 5.21
C ARG A 28 -4.59 12.07 4.58
N VAL A 29 -4.66 11.94 3.26
CA VAL A 29 -5.89 11.57 2.56
C VAL A 29 -6.21 10.11 2.86
N ILE A 30 -5.21 9.24 2.80
CA ILE A 30 -5.33 7.82 3.15
C ILE A 30 -5.69 7.64 4.63
N MET A 31 -5.00 8.32 5.55
CA MET A 31 -5.30 8.19 6.99
C MET A 31 -6.72 8.66 7.32
N ARG A 32 -7.16 9.78 6.72
CA ARG A 32 -8.54 10.28 6.87
C ARG A 32 -9.56 9.31 6.28
N ALA A 33 -9.29 8.74 5.11
CA ALA A 33 -10.20 7.78 4.48
C ALA A 33 -10.36 6.50 5.32
N LEU A 34 -9.31 6.07 6.01
CA LEU A 34 -9.32 4.91 6.91
C LEU A 34 -9.89 5.22 8.30
N GLY A 35 -10.09 6.49 8.64
CA GLY A 35 -10.50 6.89 9.99
C GLY A 35 -9.43 6.64 11.07
N TRP A 36 -8.18 6.43 10.66
CA TRP A 36 -7.07 6.14 11.57
C TRP A 36 -6.53 7.43 12.18
N ALA A 37 -6.88 7.65 13.46
CA ALA A 37 -6.41 8.79 14.25
C ALA A 37 -5.12 8.45 15.00
N THR A 38 -4.48 9.47 15.58
CA THR A 38 -3.32 9.32 16.47
C THR A 38 -3.57 8.26 17.54
N GLY A 39 -2.60 7.38 17.76
CA GLY A 39 -2.66 6.32 18.77
C GLY A 39 -3.51 5.11 18.39
N PHE A 40 -4.20 5.16 17.25
CA PHE A 40 -4.96 4.02 16.72
C PHE A 40 -4.00 2.84 16.47
N ARG A 41 -4.41 1.64 16.90
CA ARG A 41 -3.57 0.44 16.88
C ARG A 41 -3.68 -0.31 15.57
N LEU A 42 -2.53 -0.84 15.14
CA LEU A 42 -2.33 -1.43 13.83
C LEU A 42 -1.55 -2.74 13.95
N ASP A 43 -1.94 -3.71 13.14
CA ASP A 43 -1.10 -4.84 12.75
C ASP A 43 -0.39 -4.50 11.45
N ILE A 44 0.90 -4.81 11.37
CA ILE A 44 1.71 -4.64 10.16
C ILE A 44 2.41 -5.95 9.88
N ARG A 45 2.13 -6.51 8.70
CA ARG A 45 2.72 -7.76 8.23
C ARG A 45 3.11 -7.67 6.77
N GLU A 46 3.98 -8.57 6.35
CA GLU A 46 4.24 -8.84 4.95
C GLU A 46 3.40 -10.02 4.47
N SER A 47 2.93 -9.95 3.23
CA SER A 47 2.24 -11.03 2.57
C SER A 47 2.53 -11.02 1.07
N LYS A 48 3.27 -12.01 0.59
CA LYS A 48 3.59 -12.23 -0.84
C LYS A 48 4.25 -11.00 -1.51
N GLY A 49 5.17 -10.35 -0.82
CA GLY A 49 5.87 -9.14 -1.25
C GLY A 49 5.09 -7.85 -1.03
N LEU A 50 3.90 -7.91 -0.44
CA LEU A 50 3.08 -6.73 -0.11
C LEU A 50 3.19 -6.43 1.38
N THR A 51 3.27 -5.14 1.71
CA THR A 51 3.08 -4.70 3.09
C THR A 51 1.61 -4.47 3.34
N VAL A 52 1.06 -5.14 4.35
CA VAL A 52 -0.34 -5.06 4.73
C VAL A 52 -0.42 -4.46 6.13
N VAL A 53 -1.14 -3.34 6.24
CA VAL A 53 -1.44 -2.64 7.48
C VAL A 53 -2.93 -2.78 7.75
N ALA A 54 -3.31 -3.31 8.90
CA ALA A 54 -4.70 -3.52 9.27
C ALA A 54 -5.01 -2.87 10.63
N ALA A 55 -6.25 -2.42 10.79
CA ALA A 55 -6.77 -2.07 12.10
C ALA A 55 -6.78 -3.30 13.02
N ASP A 56 -6.20 -3.17 14.21
CA ASP A 56 -6.19 -4.23 15.23
C ASP A 56 -6.09 -3.62 16.63
N ASP A 57 -7.10 -3.84 17.47
CA ASP A 57 -7.13 -3.35 18.86
C ASP A 57 -6.01 -3.93 19.72
N ASN A 58 -5.44 -5.06 19.32
CA ASN A 58 -4.27 -5.69 19.95
C ASN A 58 -2.97 -5.44 19.17
N GLY A 59 -3.04 -4.64 18.11
CA GLY A 59 -1.92 -4.28 17.26
C GLY A 59 -0.75 -3.71 18.07
N LEU A 60 0.46 -4.13 17.69
CA LEU A 60 1.71 -3.69 18.30
C LEU A 60 2.13 -2.30 17.79
N PHE A 61 1.64 -1.90 16.62
CA PHE A 61 1.97 -0.63 15.99
C PHE A 61 0.87 0.39 16.24
N ARG A 62 1.23 1.66 16.12
CA ARG A 62 0.28 2.76 16.30
C ARG A 62 0.51 3.84 15.26
N VAL A 63 -0.58 4.53 14.90
CA VAL A 63 -0.48 5.82 14.23
C VAL A 63 0.26 6.79 15.13
N THR A 64 1.31 7.43 14.62
CA THR A 64 2.13 8.36 15.40
C THR A 64 1.36 9.61 15.81
N GLU A 65 1.90 10.41 16.72
CA GLU A 65 1.32 11.69 17.12
C GLU A 65 1.08 12.65 15.95
N GLN A 66 1.92 12.57 14.93
CA GLN A 66 1.83 13.37 13.72
C GLN A 66 0.81 12.82 12.70
N GLY A 67 0.08 11.75 13.04
CA GLY A 67 -0.93 11.13 12.17
C GLY A 67 -0.33 10.28 11.05
N ASN A 68 0.87 9.72 11.23
CA ASN A 68 1.56 8.93 10.21
C ASN A 68 1.65 7.46 10.62
N VAL A 69 1.92 6.59 9.64
CA VAL A 69 2.26 5.17 9.89
C VAL A 69 3.76 4.99 9.67
N HIS A 70 4.45 4.38 10.62
CA HIS A 70 5.86 4.01 10.50
C HIS A 70 5.98 2.53 10.16
N LEU A 71 6.60 2.22 9.02
CA LEU A 71 6.92 0.85 8.66
C LEU A 71 8.13 0.35 9.47
N PRO A 72 8.01 -0.77 10.18
CA PRO A 72 9.13 -1.37 10.89
C PRO A 72 10.29 -1.72 9.96
N ALA A 73 11.51 -1.73 10.50
CA ALA A 73 12.71 -2.03 9.71
C ALA A 73 12.64 -3.39 8.98
N ALA A 74 12.07 -4.41 9.63
CA ALA A 74 11.87 -5.73 9.04
C ALA A 74 10.96 -5.68 7.79
N VAL A 75 9.86 -4.92 7.87
CA VAL A 75 8.90 -4.76 6.77
C VAL A 75 9.52 -4.03 5.58
N ARG A 76 10.34 -3.00 5.86
CA ARG A 76 11.10 -2.31 4.81
C ARG A 76 12.10 -3.24 4.12
N HIS A 77 12.80 -4.07 4.90
CA HIS A 77 13.77 -5.02 4.36
C HIS A 77 13.10 -6.05 3.45
N TRP A 78 11.96 -6.60 3.87
CA TRP A 78 11.20 -7.57 3.08
C TRP A 78 10.72 -6.99 1.73
N CYS A 79 10.36 -5.71 1.71
CA CYS A 79 9.92 -5.03 0.49
C CYS A 79 11.05 -4.34 -0.28
N ARG A 80 12.32 -4.50 0.16
CA ARG A 80 13.52 -3.81 -0.38
C ARG A 80 13.34 -2.29 -0.50
N LEU A 81 12.60 -1.69 0.42
CA LEU A 81 12.29 -0.26 0.40
C LEU A 81 13.46 0.55 0.96
N GLY A 82 13.98 1.44 0.12
CA GLY A 82 15.02 2.41 0.45
C GLY A 82 14.45 3.81 0.70
N PRO A 83 15.25 4.71 1.31
CA PRO A 83 14.90 6.12 1.40
C PRO A 83 14.69 6.73 0.00
N GLY A 84 13.59 7.45 -0.19
CA GLY A 84 13.25 8.10 -1.46
C GLY A 84 12.36 7.25 -2.37
N ASP A 85 12.16 5.97 -2.07
CA ASP A 85 11.24 5.12 -2.83
C ASP A 85 9.80 5.66 -2.72
N ARG A 86 9.11 5.66 -3.86
CA ARG A 86 7.69 6.01 -3.91
C ARG A 86 6.87 4.73 -3.92
N VAL A 87 5.99 4.60 -2.93
CA VAL A 87 5.11 3.44 -2.80
C VAL A 87 3.69 3.82 -3.17
N LEU A 88 2.99 2.88 -3.83
CA LEU A 88 1.55 3.01 -4.08
C LEU A 88 0.81 2.53 -2.83
N LEU A 89 -0.08 3.39 -2.34
CA LEU A 89 -0.96 3.13 -1.21
C LEU A 89 -2.34 2.76 -1.75
N VAL A 90 -2.88 1.64 -1.26
CA VAL A 90 -4.22 1.17 -1.60
C VAL A 90 -5.00 0.94 -0.31
N ALA A 91 -5.86 1.89 0.04
CA ALA A 91 -6.68 1.83 1.23
C ALA A 91 -8.07 1.27 0.91
N TYR A 92 -8.56 0.39 1.78
CA TYR A 92 -9.91 -0.17 1.75
C TYR A 92 -10.63 0.24 3.05
N PRO A 93 -11.31 1.41 3.08
CA PRO A 93 -11.94 1.93 4.30
C PRO A 93 -12.90 0.95 4.97
N ALA A 94 -13.77 0.30 4.19
CA ALA A 94 -14.74 -0.67 4.71
C ALA A 94 -14.10 -1.90 5.35
N ALA A 95 -12.85 -2.23 4.97
CA ALA A 95 -12.10 -3.36 5.51
C ALA A 95 -11.06 -2.92 6.56
N GLY A 96 -10.92 -1.62 6.84
CA GLY A 96 -9.86 -1.11 7.73
C GLY A 96 -8.46 -1.56 7.32
N LEU A 97 -8.18 -1.57 6.00
CA LEU A 97 -6.96 -2.15 5.43
C LEU A 97 -6.21 -1.12 4.58
N LEU A 98 -4.90 -1.07 4.73
CA LEU A 98 -3.98 -0.37 3.84
C LEU A 98 -2.97 -1.38 3.28
N VAL A 99 -2.96 -1.53 1.95
CA VAL A 99 -1.95 -2.30 1.24
C VAL A 99 -0.94 -1.32 0.64
N VAL A 100 0.33 -1.58 0.87
CA VAL A 100 1.44 -0.79 0.36
C VAL A 100 2.20 -1.62 -0.66
N HIS A 101 2.21 -1.12 -1.89
CA HIS A 101 2.95 -1.69 -3.01
C HIS A 101 4.31 -0.99 -3.12
N SER A 102 5.38 -1.77 -2.97
CA SER A 102 6.73 -1.34 -3.32
C SER A 102 6.88 -1.18 -4.84
N PRO A 103 7.88 -0.43 -5.33
CA PRO A 103 8.19 -0.37 -6.76
C PRO A 103 8.27 -1.76 -7.40
N ALA A 104 9.02 -2.68 -6.80
CA ALA A 104 9.16 -4.04 -7.32
C ALA A 104 7.81 -4.81 -7.41
N SER A 105 6.93 -4.64 -6.42
CA SER A 105 5.60 -5.28 -6.47
C SER A 105 4.69 -4.64 -7.53
N LEU A 106 4.88 -3.35 -7.79
CA LEU A 106 4.14 -2.61 -8.81
C LEU A 106 4.63 -2.97 -10.21
N ASP A 107 5.94 -3.10 -10.41
CA ASP A 107 6.56 -3.56 -11.65
C ASP A 107 5.98 -4.93 -12.05
N ALA A 108 5.97 -5.89 -11.12
CA ALA A 108 5.41 -7.22 -11.37
C ALA A 108 3.92 -7.19 -11.78
N LEU A 109 3.12 -6.32 -11.15
CA LEU A 109 1.71 -6.15 -11.49
C LEU A 109 1.54 -5.52 -12.90
N VAL A 110 2.30 -4.47 -13.18
CA VAL A 110 2.25 -3.74 -14.44
C VAL A 110 2.73 -4.61 -15.59
N ASP A 111 3.84 -5.34 -15.42
CA ASP A 111 4.38 -6.27 -16.41
C ASP A 111 3.39 -7.39 -16.73
N ALA A 112 2.71 -7.94 -15.72
CA ALA A 112 1.68 -8.96 -15.94
C ALA A 112 0.49 -8.43 -16.75
N ILE A 113 0.08 -7.18 -16.51
CA ILE A 113 -1.00 -6.52 -17.27
C ILE A 113 -0.54 -6.23 -18.69
N HIS A 114 0.67 -5.68 -18.87
CA HIS A 114 1.25 -5.39 -20.18
C HIS A 114 1.43 -6.65 -21.00
N ALA A 115 1.95 -7.73 -20.42
CA ALA A 115 2.10 -9.02 -21.12
C ALA A 115 0.76 -9.51 -21.66
N GLN A 116 -0.31 -9.45 -20.85
CA GLN A 116 -1.66 -9.85 -21.29
C GLN A 116 -2.24 -8.95 -22.38
N ALA A 117 -1.98 -7.65 -22.31
CA ALA A 117 -2.46 -6.69 -23.31
C ALA A 117 -1.71 -6.83 -24.65
N LEU A 118 -0.38 -6.98 -24.59
CA LEU A 118 0.51 -6.99 -25.76
C LEU A 118 0.63 -8.36 -26.43
N SER A 119 0.33 -9.45 -25.70
CA SER A 119 0.28 -10.80 -26.28
C SER A 119 -0.94 -11.00 -27.21
N GLY A 120 -1.83 -10.01 -27.31
CA GLY A 120 -3.00 -10.01 -28.20
C GLY A 120 -2.77 -9.43 -29.60
N GLU A 121 -1.58 -8.91 -29.93
CA GLU A 121 -1.31 -8.25 -31.22
C GLU A 121 -0.59 -9.13 -32.26
N GLN A 122 -0.37 -10.42 -31.97
CA GLN A 122 0.24 -11.38 -32.92
C GLN A 122 -0.71 -12.54 -33.22
N SER A 123 -1.78 -12.28 -33.97
CA SER A 123 -2.55 -13.30 -34.71
C SER A 123 -3.22 -12.67 -35.92
#